data_AF-A0A6N7XYR6-F1
#
_entry.id   AF-A0A6N7XYR6-F1
#
_cell.length_a   1.000
_cell.length_b   1.000
_cell.length_c   1.000
_cell.angle_alpha   90.00
_cell.angle_beta   90.00
_cell.angle_gamma   90.00
#
_symmetry.space_group_name_H-M   'P 1'
#
loop_
_entity.id
_entity.type
_entity.pdbx_description
1 polymer ?
#
loop_
_entity_poly.entity_id
_entity_poly.type
_entity_poly.pdbx_seq_one_letter_code
_entity_poly.pdbx_strand_id
1 'polypeptide(L)'
;MTKVVERGYSYEEQEVSANYNQGQWIIYASRKPHITKLMRQYGDDVEVLEQLENGTPVLVRVVLNDDLISFRKPMTEEQKHQRSKQLELARSYQALND
;
A
#
# COMPACT_ATOMS: atom_id res chain seq x y z
N MET A 1 1.29 10.48 -16.86
CA MET A 1 2.35 11.42 -17.32
C MET A 1 2.73 12.26 -16.12
N THR A 2 4.00 12.22 -15.71
CA THR A 2 4.46 12.93 -14.51
C THR A 2 4.62 14.42 -14.80
N LYS A 3 4.08 15.27 -13.93
CA LYS A 3 4.19 16.73 -14.02
C LYS A 3 5.48 17.20 -13.35
N VAL A 4 6.24 18.05 -14.03
CA VAL A 4 7.41 18.71 -13.42
C VAL A 4 6.95 20.01 -12.76
N VAL A 5 7.39 20.26 -11.52
CA VAL A 5 7.05 21.45 -10.74
C VAL A 5 8.31 22.14 -10.23
N GLU A 6 8.24 23.47 -10.06
CA GLU A 6 9.38 24.29 -9.62
C GLU A 6 9.74 24.05 -8.14
N ARG A 7 8.74 23.74 -7.30
CA ARG A 7 8.92 23.51 -5.86
C ARG A 7 7.97 22.44 -5.35
N GLY A 8 8.38 21.77 -4.27
CA GLY A 8 7.52 20.88 -3.51
C GLY A 8 6.55 21.65 -2.61
N TYR A 9 5.60 20.92 -2.02
CA TYR A 9 4.62 21.46 -1.09
C TYR A 9 5.27 21.95 0.20
N SER A 10 4.76 23.06 0.74
CA SER A 10 5.10 23.51 2.09
C SER A 10 4.64 22.48 3.13
N TYR A 11 5.19 22.55 4.35
CA TYR A 11 4.87 21.57 5.39
C TYR A 11 3.36 21.47 5.69
N GLU A 12 2.66 22.61 5.66
CA GLU A 12 1.21 22.69 5.91
C GLU A 12 0.38 22.10 4.77
N GLU A 13 0.88 22.17 3.53
CA GLU A 13 0.24 21.61 2.34
C GLU A 13 0.54 20.10 2.17
N GLN A 14 1.49 19.57 2.94
CA GLN A 14 1.88 18.17 2.82
C GLN A 14 0.91 17.24 3.55
N GLU A 15 0.29 16.35 2.77
CA GLU A 15 -0.71 15.41 3.21
C GLU A 15 -0.32 13.97 2.83
N VAL A 16 -0.88 13.03 3.58
CA VAL A 16 -0.98 11.63 3.16
C VAL A 16 -2.44 11.23 3.32
N SER A 17 -3.07 10.80 2.22
CA SER A 17 -4.47 10.37 2.22
C SER A 17 -4.57 8.95 1.66
N ALA A 18 -5.52 8.19 2.22
CA ALA A 18 -5.88 6.87 1.73
C ALA A 18 -7.35 6.89 1.36
N ASN A 19 -7.65 6.66 0.09
CA ASN A 19 -8.99 6.76 -0.47
C ASN A 19 -9.41 5.41 -1.02
N TYR A 20 -10.61 4.95 -0.66
CA TYR A 20 -11.17 3.74 -1.24
C TYR A 20 -12.01 4.10 -2.46
N ASN A 21 -11.66 3.55 -3.63
CA ASN A 21 -12.37 3.80 -4.87
C ASN A 21 -12.42 2.51 -5.71
N GLN A 22 -13.59 2.19 -6.27
CA GLN A 22 -13.80 1.05 -7.19
C GLN A 22 -13.21 -0.30 -6.71
N GLY A 23 -13.30 -0.59 -5.40
CA GLY A 23 -12.79 -1.84 -4.85
C GLY A 23 -11.31 -1.82 -4.44
N GLN A 24 -10.63 -0.69 -4.59
CA GLN A 24 -9.19 -0.58 -4.35
C GLN A 24 -8.87 0.59 -3.42
N TRP A 25 -7.83 0.43 -2.61
CA TRP A 25 -7.27 1.53 -1.83
C TRP A 25 -6.24 2.27 -2.66
N ILE A 26 -6.35 3.60 -2.68
CA ILE A 26 -5.45 4.50 -3.37
C ILE A 26 -4.80 5.40 -2.33
N ILE A 27 -3.49 5.30 -2.18
CA ILE A 27 -2.73 6.16 -1.28
C ILE A 27 -2.09 7.28 -2.11
N TYR A 28 -2.27 8.51 -1.66
CA TYR A 28 -1.53 9.68 -2.12
C TYR A 28 -0.59 10.15 -1.02
N ALA A 29 0.63 10.52 -1.37
CA ALA A 29 1.59 11.05 -0.41
C ALA A 29 2.43 12.18 -1.01
N SER A 30 2.46 13.32 -0.31
CA SER A 30 3.39 14.42 -0.56
C SER A 30 4.43 14.60 0.55
N ARG A 31 4.29 13.90 1.69
CA ARG A 31 5.29 13.87 2.76
C ARG A 31 6.47 12.99 2.40
N LYS A 32 7.68 13.56 2.39
CA LYS A 32 8.94 12.85 2.04
C LYS A 32 9.13 11.50 2.74
N PRO A 33 8.94 11.35 4.07
CA PRO A 33 9.11 10.04 4.73
C PRO A 33 8.17 8.96 4.18
N HIS A 34 6.95 9.34 3.80
CA HIS A 34 5.94 8.42 3.27
C HIS A 34 6.20 8.10 1.80
N ILE A 35 6.63 9.08 1.00
CA ILE A 35 7.11 8.85 -0.37
C ILE A 35 8.22 7.79 -0.36
N THR A 36 9.26 7.98 0.46
CA THR A 36 10.36 7.01 0.57
C THR A 36 9.88 5.63 0.99
N LYS A 37 8.94 5.56 1.95
CA LYS A 37 8.37 4.28 2.41
C LYS A 37 7.60 3.57 1.30
N LEU A 38 6.74 4.28 0.58
CA LEU A 38 5.95 3.72 -0.52
C LEU A 38 6.85 3.23 -1.66
N MET A 39 7.81 4.05 -2.07
CA MET A 39 8.79 3.69 -3.11
C MET A 39 9.59 2.43 -2.71
N ARG A 40 10.00 2.31 -1.45
CA ARG A 40 10.72 1.11 -0.97
C ARG A 40 9.83 -0.14 -0.94
N GLN A 41 8.56 0.02 -0.59
CA GLN A 41 7.65 -1.09 -0.35
C GLN A 41 7.03 -1.63 -1.64
N TYR A 42 6.70 -0.74 -2.57
CA TYR A 42 5.92 -1.03 -3.77
C TYR A 42 6.71 -0.83 -5.07
N GLY A 43 7.88 -0.18 -5.01
CA GLY A 43 8.78 -0.06 -6.16
C GLY A 43 8.09 0.54 -7.39
N ASP A 44 8.09 -0.23 -8.48
CA ASP A 44 7.54 0.17 -9.78
C ASP A 44 6.02 0.33 -9.78
N ASP A 45 5.30 -0.17 -8.77
CA ASP A 45 3.86 0.03 -8.62
C ASP A 45 3.49 1.46 -8.15
N VAL A 46 4.48 2.27 -7.77
CA VAL A 46 4.26 3.65 -7.35
C VAL A 46 4.31 4.59 -8.54
N GLU A 47 3.19 5.25 -8.83
CA GLU A 47 3.13 6.30 -9.84
C GLU A 47 3.60 7.64 -9.26
N VAL A 48 4.60 8.25 -9.91
CA VAL A 48 5.00 9.63 -9.60
C VAL A 48 4.09 10.59 -10.37
N LEU A 49 3.26 11.33 -9.63
CA LEU A 49 2.33 12.31 -10.20
C LEU A 49 3.02 13.65 -10.45
N GLU A 50 3.81 14.10 -9.46
CA GLU A 50 4.59 15.33 -9.56
C GLU A 50 6.03 15.11 -9.10
N GLN A 51 6.99 15.77 -9.77
CA GLN A 51 8.41 15.74 -9.41
C GLN A 51 9.09 17.09 -9.66
N LEU A 52 10.21 17.33 -9.00
CA LEU A 52 11.10 18.46 -9.31
C LEU A 52 11.88 18.19 -10.60
N GLU A 53 12.49 19.22 -11.18
CA GLU A 53 13.35 19.10 -12.36
C GLU A 53 14.49 18.08 -12.20
N ASN A 54 15.02 17.92 -10.99
CA ASN A 54 16.07 16.95 -10.68
C ASN A 54 15.55 15.51 -10.51
N GLY A 55 14.27 15.25 -10.79
CA GLY A 55 13.63 13.94 -10.66
C GLY A 55 13.19 13.56 -9.25
N THR A 56 13.33 14.44 -8.25
CA THR A 56 12.85 14.16 -6.89
C THR A 56 11.32 14.11 -6.86
N PRO A 57 10.68 12.99 -6.47
CA PRO A 57 9.23 12.91 -6.36
C PRO A 57 8.69 13.84 -5.27
N VAL A 58 7.61 14.56 -5.57
CA VAL A 58 6.92 15.45 -4.61
C VAL A 58 5.46 15.06 -4.37
N LEU A 59 4.85 14.32 -5.29
CA LEU A 59 3.55 13.69 -5.11
C LEU A 59 3.54 12.32 -5.78
N VAL A 60 3.14 11.31 -5.03
CA VAL A 60 3.08 9.93 -5.53
C VAL A 60 1.72 9.30 -5.25
N ARG A 61 1.34 8.33 -6.06
CA ARG A 61 0.14 7.51 -5.92
C ARG A 61 0.52 6.04 -5.95
N VAL A 62 -0.09 5.23 -5.10
CA VAL A 62 -0.07 3.77 -5.24
C VAL A 62 -1.48 3.23 -5.13
N VAL A 63 -1.82 2.28 -5.99
CA VAL A 63 -3.07 1.52 -5.94
C VAL A 63 -2.77 0.17 -5.29
N LEU A 64 -3.45 -0.14 -4.20
CA LEU A 64 -3.27 -1.41 -3.50
C LEU A 64 -4.21 -2.45 -4.15
N ASN A 65 -3.60 -3.45 -4.79
CA ASN A 65 -4.32 -4.53 -5.49
C ASN A 65 -4.84 -5.63 -4.55
N ASP A 66 -4.39 -5.65 -3.30
CA ASP A 66 -4.83 -6.60 -2.28
C ASP A 66 -5.37 -5.85 -1.06
N ASP A 67 -6.10 -6.58 -0.20
CA ASP A 67 -6.69 -6.21 1.10
C ASP A 67 -5.61 -5.85 2.16
N LEU A 68 -4.61 -5.07 1.74
CA LEU A 68 -3.35 -4.71 2.39
C LEU A 68 -3.49 -3.53 3.36
N ILE A 69 -4.70 -3.18 3.80
CA ILE A 69 -4.84 -2.30 4.97
C ILE A 69 -4.18 -2.96 6.20
N SER A 70 -4.07 -4.30 6.20
CA SER A 70 -3.11 -4.93 7.09
C SER A 70 -1.71 -4.74 6.47
N PHE A 71 -0.81 -4.03 7.14
CA PHE A 71 0.63 -3.96 6.84
C PHE A 71 1.34 -5.34 6.88
N ARG A 72 0.60 -6.43 6.74
CA ARG A 72 1.06 -7.81 6.73
C ARG A 72 1.42 -8.16 5.30
N LYS A 73 2.48 -8.96 5.16
CA LYS A 73 2.84 -9.54 3.87
C LYS A 73 1.63 -10.33 3.34
N PRO A 74 1.22 -10.11 2.07
CA PRO A 74 0.20 -10.95 1.46
C PRO A 74 0.72 -12.39 1.47
N MET A 75 -0.12 -13.32 1.91
CA MET A 75 0.21 -14.74 1.92
C MET A 75 0.11 -15.27 0.48
N THR A 76 1.07 -16.10 0.09
CA THR A 76 1.00 -16.88 -1.17
C THR A 76 -0.21 -17.82 -1.16
N GLU A 77 -0.64 -18.29 -2.34
CA GLU A 77 -1.74 -19.26 -2.45
C GLU A 77 -1.44 -20.56 -1.68
N GLU A 78 -0.20 -21.07 -1.70
CA GLU A 78 0.18 -22.19 -0.83
C GLU A 78 -0.02 -21.88 0.67
N GLN A 79 0.38 -20.69 1.11
CA GLN A 79 0.24 -20.28 2.51
C GLN A 79 -1.23 -20.10 2.92
N LYS A 80 -2.07 -19.57 2.03
CA LYS A 80 -3.52 -19.48 2.24
C LYS A 80 -4.13 -20.87 2.40
N HIS A 81 -3.77 -21.81 1.51
CA HIS A 81 -4.30 -23.16 1.53
C HIS A 81 -3.89 -23.94 2.79
N GLN A 82 -2.61 -23.86 3.20
CA GLN A 82 -2.13 -24.49 4.42
C GLN A 82 -2.83 -23.94 5.67
N ARG A 83 -3.03 -22.63 5.73
CA ARG A 83 -3.71 -21.97 6.85
C ARG A 83 -5.18 -22.35 6.92
N SER A 84 -5.86 -22.50 5.78
CA SER A 84 -7.24 -23.00 5.71
C SER A 84 -7.36 -24.39 6.32
N LYS A 85 -6.48 -25.31 5.92
CA LYS A 85 -6.43 -26.68 6.47
C LYS A 85 -6.17 -26.71 7.98
N GLN A 86 -5.27 -25.87 8.47
CA GLN A 86 -4.99 -25.77 9.91
C GLN A 86 -6.20 -25.23 10.69
N LEU A 87 -6.93 -24.26 10.12
CA LEU A 87 -8.13 -23.70 10.75
C LEU A 87 -9.27 -24.72 10.82
N GLU A 88 -9.48 -25.47 9.74
CA GLU A 88 -10.48 -26.54 9.68
C GLU A 88 -10.16 -27.65 10.70
N LEU A 89 -8.88 -28.04 10.80
CA LEU A 89 -8.45 -29.04 11.78
C LEU A 89 -8.68 -28.55 13.22
N ALA A 90 -8.30 -27.31 13.54
CA ALA A 90 -8.51 -26.72 14.86
C ALA A 90 -10.01 -26.66 15.24
N ARG A 91 -10.87 -26.28 14.29
CA ARG A 91 -12.33 -26.28 14.47
C ARG A 91 -12.89 -27.68 14.71
N SER A 92 -12.40 -28.67 13.98
CA SER A 92 -12.82 -30.07 14.16
C SER A 92 -12.47 -30.60 15.55
N TYR A 93 -11.32 -30.19 16.10
CA TYR A 93 -10.89 -30.59 17.43
C TYR A 93 -11.67 -29.87 18.53
N GLN A 94 -12.08 -28.62 18.31
CA GLN A 94 -12.98 -27.93 19.24
C GLN A 94 -14.36 -28.59 19.27
N ALA A 95 -14.94 -28.93 18.12
CA ALA A 95 -16.24 -29.59 18.03
C ALA A 95 -16.26 -31.05 18.57
N LEU A 96 -15.09 -31.68 18.73
CA LEU A 96 -14.96 -33.01 19.35
C LEU A 96 -14.78 -32.96 20.88
N ASN A 97 -14.45 -31.78 21.42
CA ASN A 97 -14.20 -31.58 22.84
C ASN A 97 -15.30 -30.76 23.55
N ASP A 98 -16.33 -30.33 22.81
CA ASP A 98 -17.60 -29.78 23.31
C ASP A 98 -18.70 -30.86 23.28
#